data_AF-A0A672Z924-F1
#
_entry.id   AF-A0A672Z924-F1
#
_cell.length_a   1.000
_cell.length_b   1.000
_cell.length_c   1.000
_cell.angle_alpha   90.00
_cell.angle_beta   90.00
_cell.angle_gamma   90.00
#
_symmetry.space_group_name_H-M   'P 1'
#
loop_
_entity.id
_entity.type
_entity.pdbx_description
1 polymer ?
#
loop_
_entity_poly.entity_id
_entity_poly.type
_entity_poly.pdbx_seq_one_letter_code
_entity_poly.pdbx_strand_id
1 'polypeptide(L)'
;MATDIVAQLADSLAKAGVEEGELSYKGQGRKLDDAKSVEEIVKEIQDFQGLQALRLEGNTVGVEAAQAIAKALETKSEFKRCYWSDMFTGRLRSEIPPALNSLGDALMMAGARLTVLDLSDNAFGPDGVRGIEKLLKSTACHTLQELRLNNCGMGIGGGKILAASLIQCHKSSSAESTPLSLKVFVAGRNRLENDGAIALAQAFQLMGSLEEVHMPQNGINHPGVTALATAMQHNPNLRILNLNDNTFTDKGGIAMAQALKHLHSIQVINFGDCLVRPAGAIAIAETVSEGLPILKELNLSFCEITEEAAVTVAQAVKNKDQLEKLDLNGNCLGEDGCKALRDAMEGMNMSELLGSLSDDEGEPDDEDEDEDEEDDDDEEDVDEEEIEEEEEEEEEEEEEEEDESGVNKFSTPPSAPRPPDVSSFLSFPSPDKLLKLGAKRALLIEQQPEIVYSASLKSIKQYFNSAVSFSDGLLKKAFTTPSFQGYSFVSSLLVLLGLIKSEDKVKPVLVVPGHLQALEHVVRQDYFPKESVAVLEAFMSR
;
A
#
# COMPACT_ATOMS: atom_id res chain seq x y z
N MET A 1 -36.41 16.36 -42.71
CA MET A 1 -35.80 17.71 -42.54
C MET A 1 -35.92 18.19 -41.10
N ALA A 2 -37.10 18.55 -40.57
CA ALA A 2 -37.21 18.94 -39.14
C ALA A 2 -37.06 17.76 -38.16
N THR A 3 -37.54 16.58 -38.53
CA THR A 3 -37.47 15.35 -37.73
C THR A 3 -36.06 14.74 -37.67
N ASP A 4 -35.26 14.87 -38.73
CA ASP A 4 -33.88 14.38 -38.76
C ASP A 4 -32.95 15.22 -37.88
N ILE A 5 -33.20 16.53 -37.81
CA ILE A 5 -32.43 17.45 -36.95
C ILE A 5 -32.74 17.16 -35.47
N VAL A 6 -34.00 16.89 -35.13
CA VAL A 6 -34.39 16.54 -33.75
C VAL A 6 -33.85 15.17 -33.33
N ALA A 7 -33.83 14.19 -34.23
CA ALA A 7 -33.22 12.88 -33.97
C ALA A 7 -31.70 12.98 -33.83
N GLN A 8 -31.03 13.78 -34.67
CA GLN A 8 -29.60 14.06 -34.54
C GLN A 8 -29.28 14.85 -33.28
N LEU A 9 -30.12 15.82 -32.88
CA LEU A 9 -29.97 16.53 -31.61
C LEU A 9 -30.15 15.59 -30.41
N ALA A 10 -31.14 14.70 -30.47
CA ALA A 10 -31.40 13.72 -29.42
C ALA A 10 -30.28 12.68 -29.31
N ASP A 11 -29.73 12.20 -30.43
CA ASP A 11 -28.56 11.32 -30.44
C ASP A 11 -27.29 12.06 -29.99
N SER A 12 -27.14 13.35 -30.31
CA SER A 12 -26.05 14.19 -29.79
C SER A 12 -26.20 14.47 -28.29
N LEU A 13 -27.42 14.69 -27.78
CA LEU A 13 -27.72 14.87 -26.37
C LEU A 13 -27.57 13.57 -25.57
N ALA A 14 -27.98 12.44 -26.13
CA ALA A 14 -27.81 11.10 -25.54
C ALA A 14 -26.34 10.67 -25.53
N LYS A 15 -25.55 11.07 -26.53
CA LYS A 15 -24.08 10.90 -26.53
C LYS A 15 -23.36 11.88 -25.62
N ALA A 16 -23.98 13.03 -25.31
CA ALA A 16 -23.37 14.04 -24.47
C ALA A 16 -23.47 13.74 -22.97
N GLY A 17 -24.36 12.84 -22.53
CA GLY A 17 -24.41 12.35 -21.15
C GLY A 17 -24.29 13.46 -20.09
N VAL A 18 -24.80 14.67 -20.38
CA VAL A 18 -24.61 15.82 -19.51
C VAL A 18 -25.64 15.71 -18.41
N GLU A 19 -25.23 15.10 -17.31
CA GLU A 19 -25.85 15.41 -16.03
C GLU A 19 -25.80 16.93 -15.82
N GLU A 20 -26.87 17.52 -15.27
CA GLU A 20 -26.96 18.96 -15.06
C GLU A 20 -25.68 19.49 -14.37
N GLY A 21 -25.02 20.47 -14.98
CA GLY A 21 -23.79 21.05 -14.44
C GLY A 21 -22.48 20.36 -14.84
N GLU A 22 -22.45 19.40 -15.77
CA GLU A 22 -21.21 18.74 -16.22
C GLU A 22 -20.65 19.31 -17.55
N LEU A 23 -19.34 19.56 -17.60
CA LEU A 23 -18.57 19.69 -18.84
C LEU A 23 -17.73 18.45 -19.07
N SER A 24 -17.84 17.84 -20.25
CA SER A 24 -17.20 16.57 -20.56
C SER A 24 -16.38 16.59 -21.84
N TYR A 25 -15.12 16.18 -21.70
CA TYR A 25 -14.18 15.94 -22.79
C TYR A 25 -13.71 14.48 -22.85
N LYS A 26 -14.51 13.55 -22.29
CA LYS A 26 -14.14 12.14 -22.17
C LYS A 26 -13.73 11.51 -23.50
N GLY A 27 -12.61 10.79 -23.49
CA GLY A 27 -12.18 9.91 -24.58
C GLY A 27 -11.86 10.63 -25.89
N GLN A 28 -11.63 11.94 -25.86
CA GLN A 28 -11.33 12.71 -27.06
C GLN A 28 -9.86 12.61 -27.49
N GLY A 29 -8.97 12.06 -26.65
CA GLY A 29 -7.56 11.86 -26.98
C GLY A 29 -6.80 13.17 -27.23
N ARG A 30 -7.25 14.28 -26.62
CA ARG A 30 -6.63 15.60 -26.81
C ARG A 30 -5.27 15.66 -26.12
N LYS A 31 -4.28 16.23 -26.81
CA LYS A 31 -3.00 16.65 -26.21
C LYS A 31 -3.11 18.10 -25.76
N LEU A 32 -3.27 18.27 -24.46
CA LEU A 32 -3.47 19.56 -23.80
C LEU A 32 -2.14 19.95 -23.15
N ASP A 33 -1.20 20.47 -23.95
CA ASP A 33 0.18 20.74 -23.50
C ASP A 33 0.33 22.09 -22.79
N ASP A 34 -0.34 23.12 -23.30
CA ASP A 34 -0.17 24.53 -22.91
C ASP A 34 -1.49 25.28 -22.80
N ALA A 35 -1.45 26.55 -22.37
CA ALA A 35 -2.62 27.41 -22.24
C ALA A 35 -3.41 27.60 -23.55
N LYS A 36 -2.73 27.56 -24.71
CA LYS A 36 -3.38 27.71 -26.01
C LYS A 36 -4.16 26.45 -26.38
N SER A 37 -3.63 25.27 -26.06
CA SER A 37 -4.28 23.99 -26.33
C SER A 37 -5.61 23.80 -25.57
N VAL A 38 -5.80 24.53 -24.47
CA VAL A 38 -7.02 24.49 -23.64
C VAL A 38 -7.87 25.75 -23.74
N GLU A 39 -7.62 26.66 -24.69
CA GLU A 39 -8.32 27.94 -24.79
C GLU A 39 -9.84 27.78 -24.90
N GLU A 40 -10.30 26.82 -25.71
CA GLU A 40 -11.71 26.45 -25.84
C GLU A 40 -12.28 25.91 -24.52
N ILE A 41 -11.57 25.00 -23.86
CA ILE A 41 -11.98 24.39 -22.58
C ILE A 41 -12.10 25.46 -21.50
N VAL A 42 -11.12 26.35 -21.40
CA VAL A 42 -11.10 27.47 -20.44
C VAL A 42 -12.29 28.39 -20.67
N LYS A 43 -12.58 28.73 -21.94
CA LYS A 43 -13.71 29.58 -22.28
C LYS A 43 -15.03 28.91 -21.91
N GLU A 44 -15.20 27.64 -22.24
CA GLU A 44 -16.40 26.88 -21.89
C GLU A 44 -16.58 26.80 -20.38
N ILE A 45 -15.52 26.53 -19.61
CA ILE A 45 -15.57 26.58 -18.14
C ILE A 45 -16.03 27.96 -17.67
N GLN A 46 -15.44 29.04 -18.16
CA GLN A 46 -15.80 30.40 -17.76
C GLN A 46 -17.27 30.73 -18.04
N ASP A 47 -17.75 30.42 -19.24
CA ASP A 47 -19.11 30.70 -19.70
C ASP A 47 -20.16 29.79 -19.01
N PHE A 48 -19.76 28.64 -18.47
CA PHE A 48 -20.67 27.69 -17.83
C PHE A 48 -21.12 28.17 -16.43
N GLN A 49 -22.41 28.49 -16.31
CA GLN A 49 -23.04 28.81 -15.02
C GLN A 49 -23.43 27.54 -14.27
N GLY A 50 -23.13 27.48 -12.98
CA GLY A 50 -23.45 26.31 -12.15
C GLY A 50 -22.64 25.06 -12.53
N LEU A 51 -21.37 25.22 -12.92
CA LEU A 51 -20.49 24.09 -13.23
C LEU A 51 -20.25 23.25 -11.96
N GLN A 52 -20.69 22.00 -11.99
CA GLN A 52 -20.57 21.03 -10.91
C GLN A 52 -19.54 19.94 -11.17
N ALA A 53 -19.25 19.64 -12.44
CA ALA A 53 -18.32 18.57 -12.80
C ALA A 53 -17.48 18.92 -14.03
N LEU A 54 -16.23 18.48 -14.04
CA LEU A 54 -15.35 18.53 -15.21
C LEU A 54 -14.74 17.15 -15.45
N ARG A 55 -15.00 16.60 -16.64
CA ARG A 55 -14.50 15.29 -17.06
C ARG A 55 -13.41 15.44 -18.12
N LEU A 56 -12.20 15.02 -17.75
CA LEU A 56 -11.00 15.08 -18.59
C LEU A 56 -10.46 13.70 -18.96
N GLU A 57 -11.20 12.65 -18.60
CA GLU A 57 -10.83 11.25 -18.84
C GLU A 57 -10.41 10.96 -20.29
N GLY A 58 -9.28 10.26 -20.47
CA GLY A 58 -8.78 9.85 -21.78
C GLY A 58 -8.17 10.99 -22.59
N ASN A 59 -7.59 11.99 -21.93
CA ASN A 59 -6.83 13.08 -22.54
C ASN A 59 -5.44 13.17 -21.92
N THR A 60 -4.58 14.05 -22.43
CA THR A 60 -3.22 14.23 -21.91
C THR A 60 -3.03 15.68 -21.48
N VAL A 61 -3.08 15.95 -20.18
CA VAL A 61 -2.98 17.30 -19.60
C VAL A 61 -1.58 17.57 -19.08
N GLY A 62 -0.94 18.57 -19.66
CA GLY A 62 0.33 19.11 -19.19
C GLY A 62 0.18 20.12 -18.06
N VAL A 63 1.32 20.49 -17.45
CA VAL A 63 1.34 21.42 -16.30
C VAL A 63 0.73 22.78 -16.66
N GLU A 64 1.13 23.37 -17.80
CA GLU A 64 0.63 24.69 -18.22
C GLU A 64 -0.87 24.65 -18.59
N ALA A 65 -1.31 23.57 -19.24
CA ALA A 65 -2.73 23.35 -19.51
C ALA A 65 -3.53 23.20 -18.21
N ALA A 66 -3.04 22.42 -17.24
CA ALA A 66 -3.67 22.27 -15.93
C ALA A 66 -3.76 23.62 -15.19
N GLN A 67 -2.72 24.46 -15.26
CA GLN A 67 -2.73 25.81 -14.68
C GLN A 67 -3.77 26.73 -15.33
N ALA A 68 -3.89 26.69 -16.65
CA ALA A 68 -4.89 27.49 -17.38
C ALA A 68 -6.32 27.03 -17.04
N ILE A 69 -6.56 25.71 -16.98
CA ILE A 69 -7.83 25.13 -16.53
C ILE A 69 -8.11 25.51 -15.07
N ALA A 70 -7.13 25.36 -14.19
CA ALA A 70 -7.24 25.73 -12.78
C ALA A 70 -7.67 27.19 -12.61
N LYS A 71 -7.07 28.11 -13.38
CA LYS A 71 -7.44 29.53 -13.33
C LYS A 71 -8.92 29.77 -13.65
N ALA A 72 -9.50 29.00 -14.56
CA ALA A 72 -10.91 29.08 -14.90
C ALA A 72 -11.82 28.52 -13.78
N LEU A 73 -11.34 27.51 -13.05
CA LEU A 73 -12.07 26.84 -11.97
C LEU A 73 -12.14 27.65 -10.66
N GLU A 74 -11.23 28.60 -10.42
CA GLU A 74 -11.20 29.43 -9.20
C GLU A 74 -12.52 30.16 -8.87
N THR A 75 -13.40 30.33 -9.87
CA THR A 75 -14.70 31.03 -9.71
C THR A 75 -15.90 30.08 -9.61
N LYS A 76 -15.67 28.76 -9.61
CA LYS A 76 -16.73 27.74 -9.72
C LYS A 76 -17.00 27.11 -8.35
N SER A 77 -17.69 27.85 -7.48
CA SER A 77 -18.01 27.41 -6.11
C SER A 77 -18.97 26.23 -6.03
N GLU A 78 -19.79 26.01 -7.07
CA GLU A 78 -20.70 24.86 -7.15
C GLU A 78 -20.02 23.54 -7.58
N PHE A 79 -18.70 23.57 -7.79
CA PHE A 79 -17.93 22.42 -8.27
C PHE A 79 -17.90 21.30 -7.22
N LYS A 80 -18.18 20.07 -7.65
CA LYS A 80 -18.40 18.90 -6.78
C LYS A 80 -17.67 17.64 -7.25
N ARG A 81 -17.38 17.50 -8.54
CA ARG A 81 -16.98 16.21 -9.11
C ARG A 81 -15.81 16.33 -10.08
N CYS A 82 -14.72 15.68 -9.72
CA CYS A 82 -13.52 15.58 -10.52
C CYS A 82 -13.48 14.21 -11.19
N TYR A 83 -13.71 14.15 -12.51
CA TYR A 83 -13.53 12.92 -13.29
C TYR A 83 -12.23 13.03 -14.10
N TRP A 84 -11.12 12.78 -13.39
CA TRP A 84 -9.75 13.06 -13.79
C TRP A 84 -8.92 11.78 -13.94
N SER A 85 -9.58 10.66 -14.21
CA SER A 85 -8.91 9.41 -14.54
C SER A 85 -8.20 9.50 -15.90
N ASP A 86 -7.13 8.73 -16.11
CA ASP A 86 -6.39 8.64 -17.39
C ASP A 86 -6.18 10.01 -18.08
N MET A 87 -5.74 11.02 -17.34
CA MET A 87 -5.53 12.38 -17.87
C MET A 87 -4.06 12.76 -18.03
N PHE A 88 -3.13 11.89 -17.58
CA PHE A 88 -1.68 12.12 -17.65
C PHE A 88 -0.94 11.12 -18.53
N THR A 89 -1.65 10.34 -19.35
CA THR A 89 -1.03 9.37 -20.25
C THR A 89 -0.03 10.05 -21.19
N GLY A 90 1.22 9.59 -21.15
CA GLY A 90 2.34 10.15 -21.92
C GLY A 90 3.06 11.34 -21.27
N ARG A 91 2.62 11.85 -20.11
CA ARG A 91 3.35 12.87 -19.33
C ARG A 91 4.44 12.25 -18.46
N LEU A 92 5.41 13.07 -18.08
CA LEU A 92 6.41 12.67 -17.10
C LEU A 92 5.77 12.60 -15.71
N ARG A 93 6.18 11.63 -14.88
CA ARG A 93 5.69 11.51 -13.49
C ARG A 93 5.89 12.79 -12.67
N SER A 94 6.99 13.51 -12.90
CA SER A 94 7.29 14.78 -12.23
C SER A 94 6.33 15.92 -12.57
N GLU A 95 5.53 15.79 -13.65
CA GLU A 95 4.55 16.79 -14.05
C GLU A 95 3.19 16.61 -13.36
N ILE A 96 2.91 15.40 -12.88
CA ILE A 96 1.62 15.06 -12.27
C ILE A 96 1.39 15.87 -10.99
N PRO A 97 2.32 15.93 -10.00
CA PRO A 97 2.07 16.70 -8.78
C PRO A 97 1.87 18.20 -9.02
N PRO A 98 2.69 18.91 -9.82
CA PRO A 98 2.44 20.33 -10.12
C PRO A 98 1.09 20.60 -10.80
N ALA A 99 0.66 19.72 -11.71
CA ALA A 99 -0.64 19.84 -12.37
C ALA A 99 -1.79 19.66 -11.37
N LEU A 100 -1.75 18.59 -10.57
CA LEU A 100 -2.76 18.30 -9.55
C LEU A 100 -2.80 19.36 -8.43
N ASN A 101 -1.64 19.87 -8.00
CA ASN A 101 -1.57 20.97 -7.05
C ASN A 101 -2.26 22.22 -7.59
N SER A 102 -2.04 22.57 -8.86
CA SER A 102 -2.67 23.74 -9.49
C SER A 102 -4.19 23.59 -9.52
N LEU A 103 -4.69 22.42 -9.94
CA LEU A 103 -6.12 22.12 -9.97
C LEU A 103 -6.72 22.11 -8.57
N GLY A 104 -6.06 21.47 -7.59
CA GLY A 104 -6.51 21.42 -6.21
C GLY A 104 -6.55 22.80 -5.55
N ASP A 105 -5.54 23.64 -5.79
CA ASP A 105 -5.48 25.01 -5.28
C ASP A 105 -6.64 25.86 -5.80
N ALA A 106 -7.00 25.71 -7.08
CA ALA A 106 -8.15 26.40 -7.65
C ALA A 106 -9.47 25.95 -7.03
N LEU A 107 -9.65 24.64 -6.77
CA LEU A 107 -10.85 24.12 -6.11
C LEU A 107 -10.98 24.62 -4.67
N MET A 108 -9.88 24.66 -3.93
CA MET A 108 -9.84 25.26 -2.60
C MET A 108 -10.19 26.75 -2.64
N MET A 109 -9.65 27.50 -3.61
CA MET A 109 -9.95 28.92 -3.78
C MET A 109 -11.41 29.18 -4.15
N ALA A 110 -11.99 28.31 -4.97
CA ALA A 110 -13.39 28.40 -5.35
C ALA A 110 -14.36 28.11 -4.19
N GLY A 111 -13.87 27.53 -3.09
CA GLY A 111 -14.73 27.03 -2.01
C GLY A 111 -15.56 25.82 -2.45
N ALA A 112 -15.04 25.04 -3.41
CA ALA A 112 -15.68 23.83 -3.91
C ALA A 112 -15.93 22.84 -2.77
N ARG A 113 -16.96 22.00 -2.90
CA ARG A 113 -17.32 20.97 -1.91
C ARG A 113 -17.43 19.65 -2.63
N LEU A 114 -16.29 18.98 -2.77
CA LEU A 114 -16.17 17.76 -3.55
C LEU A 114 -17.00 16.63 -2.94
N THR A 115 -17.63 15.87 -3.81
CA THR A 115 -18.35 14.63 -3.51
C THR A 115 -17.69 13.44 -4.22
N VAL A 116 -17.05 13.67 -5.37
CA VAL A 116 -16.33 12.66 -6.14
C VAL A 116 -14.96 13.19 -6.54
N LEU A 117 -13.92 12.39 -6.26
CA LEU A 117 -12.57 12.57 -6.79
C LEU A 117 -12.10 11.26 -7.42
N ASP A 118 -12.11 11.22 -8.75
CA ASP A 118 -11.58 10.10 -9.52
C ASP A 118 -10.28 10.50 -10.21
N LEU A 119 -9.22 9.83 -9.82
CA LEU A 119 -7.85 10.01 -10.26
C LEU A 119 -7.25 8.69 -10.78
N SER A 120 -8.10 7.69 -11.06
CA SER A 120 -7.68 6.37 -11.51
C SER A 120 -6.84 6.42 -12.80
N ASP A 121 -6.01 5.42 -13.03
CA ASP A 121 -5.21 5.27 -14.26
C ASP A 121 -4.24 6.44 -14.53
N ASN A 122 -3.79 7.12 -13.47
CA ASN A 122 -2.73 8.12 -13.55
C ASN A 122 -1.48 7.59 -12.85
N ALA A 123 -0.34 7.55 -13.55
CA ALA A 123 0.90 6.96 -13.06
C ALA A 123 1.62 7.82 -11.98
N PHE A 124 0.96 8.04 -10.85
CA PHE A 124 1.41 8.84 -9.70
C PHE A 124 2.80 8.41 -9.25
N GLY A 125 3.01 7.11 -9.09
CA GLY A 125 4.15 6.62 -8.33
C GLY A 125 4.04 6.97 -6.83
N PRO A 126 5.05 6.59 -6.03
CA PRO A 126 5.07 6.85 -4.60
C PRO A 126 4.91 8.33 -4.22
N ASP A 127 5.48 9.24 -5.03
CA ASP A 127 5.43 10.67 -4.76
C ASP A 127 4.19 11.37 -5.32
N GLY A 128 3.44 10.74 -6.25
CA GLY A 128 2.33 11.39 -6.94
C GLY A 128 1.16 11.75 -6.02
N VAL A 129 0.94 10.96 -4.96
CA VAL A 129 -0.08 11.22 -3.93
C VAL A 129 0.17 12.56 -3.22
N ARG A 130 1.42 13.03 -3.14
CA ARG A 130 1.75 14.34 -2.55
C ARG A 130 1.14 15.50 -3.32
N GLY A 131 0.84 15.33 -4.61
CA GLY A 131 0.15 16.32 -5.44
C GLY A 131 -1.32 16.54 -5.08
N ILE A 132 -1.92 15.65 -4.27
CA ILE A 132 -3.31 15.76 -3.81
C ILE A 132 -3.44 15.81 -2.29
N GLU A 133 -2.33 15.64 -1.56
CA GLU A 133 -2.30 15.66 -0.09
C GLU A 133 -2.93 16.93 0.47
N LYS A 134 -2.54 18.10 -0.06
CA LYS A 134 -3.08 19.40 0.36
C LYS A 134 -4.58 19.51 0.10
N LEU A 135 -5.05 19.02 -1.06
CA LEU A 135 -6.47 19.03 -1.42
C LEU A 135 -7.28 18.13 -0.49
N LEU A 136 -6.81 16.89 -0.25
CA LEU A 136 -7.48 15.93 0.63
C LEU A 136 -7.63 16.43 2.06
N LYS A 137 -6.64 17.15 2.59
CA LYS A 137 -6.67 17.75 3.93
C LYS A 137 -7.49 19.04 4.03
N SER A 138 -8.02 19.54 2.93
CA SER A 138 -8.73 20.83 2.89
C SER A 138 -10.24 20.69 3.08
N THR A 139 -10.89 21.82 3.37
CA THR A 139 -12.35 21.94 3.44
C THR A 139 -13.06 21.53 2.15
N ALA A 140 -12.36 21.55 1.01
CA ALA A 140 -12.91 21.11 -0.25
C ALA A 140 -13.26 19.62 -0.26
N CYS A 141 -12.58 18.81 0.55
CA CYS A 141 -12.83 17.38 0.66
C CYS A 141 -13.67 16.97 1.87
N HIS A 142 -14.13 17.90 2.73
CA HIS A 142 -14.95 17.55 3.90
C HIS A 142 -16.27 16.83 3.53
N THR A 143 -16.75 16.99 2.31
CA THR A 143 -17.98 16.35 1.78
C THR A 143 -17.71 15.18 0.85
N LEU A 144 -16.46 14.73 0.74
CA LEU A 144 -16.06 13.71 -0.21
C LEU A 144 -16.72 12.38 0.13
N GLN A 145 -17.42 11.80 -0.84
CA GLN A 145 -18.14 10.53 -0.71
C GLN A 145 -17.50 9.42 -1.53
N GLU A 146 -16.89 9.75 -2.67
CA GLU A 146 -16.21 8.79 -3.52
C GLU A 146 -14.76 9.22 -3.80
N LEU A 147 -13.83 8.32 -3.50
CA LEU A 147 -12.42 8.47 -3.83
C LEU A 147 -11.94 7.28 -4.64
N ARG A 148 -11.51 7.54 -5.87
CA ARG A 148 -11.05 6.53 -6.81
C ARG A 148 -9.62 6.83 -7.24
N LEU A 149 -8.74 5.89 -6.97
CA LEU A 149 -7.29 5.93 -7.18
C LEU A 149 -6.82 4.58 -7.75
N ASN A 150 -7.64 3.93 -8.58
CA ASN A 150 -7.29 2.62 -9.12
C ASN A 150 -6.10 2.74 -10.08
N ASN A 151 -5.15 1.81 -10.04
CA ASN A 151 -4.04 1.74 -10.99
C ASN A 151 -3.18 3.04 -11.05
N CYS A 152 -2.85 3.59 -9.87
CA CYS A 152 -2.01 4.79 -9.76
C CYS A 152 -0.54 4.50 -9.42
N GLY A 153 -0.21 3.26 -9.05
CA GLY A 153 1.15 2.86 -8.67
C GLY A 153 1.66 3.58 -7.42
N MET A 154 0.79 3.79 -6.43
CA MET A 154 1.08 4.56 -5.21
C MET A 154 2.15 3.91 -4.31
N GLY A 155 2.28 2.59 -4.33
CA GLY A 155 3.15 1.87 -3.40
C GLY A 155 2.73 2.03 -1.93
N ILE A 156 3.51 1.42 -1.03
CA ILE A 156 3.36 1.56 0.42
C ILE A 156 3.33 3.02 0.87
N GLY A 157 4.31 3.81 0.42
CA GLY A 157 4.47 5.21 0.84
C GLY A 157 3.27 6.07 0.45
N GLY A 158 2.76 5.92 -0.78
CA GLY A 158 1.56 6.61 -1.21
C GLY A 158 0.32 6.17 -0.43
N GLY A 159 0.20 4.89 -0.09
CA GLY A 159 -0.85 4.36 0.80
C GLY A 159 -0.84 5.02 2.19
N LYS A 160 0.34 5.15 2.82
CA LYS A 160 0.49 5.80 4.12
C LYS A 160 0.15 7.30 4.07
N ILE A 161 0.61 8.02 3.04
CA ILE A 161 0.29 9.44 2.86
C ILE A 161 -1.22 9.64 2.67
N LEU A 162 -1.84 8.79 1.85
CA LEU A 162 -3.28 8.81 1.61
C LEU A 162 -4.06 8.60 2.91
N ALA A 163 -3.74 7.55 3.66
CA ALA A 163 -4.35 7.25 4.94
C ALA A 163 -4.23 8.42 5.94
N ALA A 164 -3.03 8.97 6.12
CA ALA A 164 -2.80 10.10 7.00
C ALA A 164 -3.60 11.34 6.57
N SER A 165 -3.74 11.57 5.27
CA SER A 165 -4.54 12.67 4.73
C SER A 165 -6.03 12.50 4.99
N LEU A 166 -6.56 11.28 4.84
CA LEU A 166 -7.95 10.96 5.15
C LEU A 166 -8.26 11.09 6.65
N ILE A 167 -7.37 10.58 7.52
CA ILE A 167 -7.50 10.72 8.97
C ILE A 167 -7.52 12.20 9.37
N GLN A 168 -6.59 13.00 8.84
CA GLN A 168 -6.55 14.43 9.12
C GLN A 168 -7.83 15.13 8.63
N CYS A 169 -8.27 14.83 7.42
CA CYS A 169 -9.50 15.39 6.85
C CYS A 169 -10.71 15.04 7.72
N HIS A 170 -10.83 13.78 8.15
CA HIS A 170 -11.88 13.34 9.05
C HIS A 170 -11.83 14.09 10.39
N LYS A 171 -10.66 14.19 11.04
CA LYS A 171 -10.51 14.95 12.29
C LYS A 171 -10.92 16.43 12.15
N SER A 172 -10.44 17.10 11.11
CA SER A 172 -10.74 18.51 10.86
C SER A 172 -12.22 18.76 10.55
N SER A 173 -12.82 17.91 9.72
CA SER A 173 -14.23 18.00 9.35
C SER A 173 -15.19 17.61 10.49
N SER A 174 -14.78 16.68 11.37
CA SER A 174 -15.48 16.35 12.61
C SER A 174 -15.56 17.53 13.57
N ALA A 175 -14.48 18.33 13.70
CA ALA A 175 -14.49 19.55 14.50
C ALA A 175 -15.50 20.60 14.00
N GLU A 176 -15.86 20.55 12.71
CA GLU A 176 -16.89 21.39 12.09
C GLU A 176 -18.30 20.77 12.14
N SER A 177 -18.49 19.65 12.87
CA SER A 177 -19.74 18.88 12.94
C SER A 177 -20.22 18.31 11.60
N THR A 178 -19.32 18.16 10.63
CA THR A 178 -19.59 17.52 9.34
C THR A 178 -18.46 16.53 9.01
N PRO A 179 -18.32 15.44 9.76
CA PRO A 179 -17.22 14.48 9.58
C PRO A 179 -17.17 13.97 8.14
N LEU A 180 -15.95 13.80 7.61
CA LEU A 180 -15.71 13.13 6.35
C LEU A 180 -16.35 11.75 6.42
N SER A 181 -17.28 11.51 5.50
CA SER A 181 -18.05 10.28 5.40
C SER A 181 -17.86 9.68 4.01
N LEU A 182 -16.73 9.00 3.83
CA LEU A 182 -16.42 8.33 2.58
C LEU A 182 -17.27 7.08 2.44
N LYS A 183 -17.96 6.95 1.31
CA LYS A 183 -18.86 5.84 1.00
C LYS A 183 -18.21 4.85 0.05
N VAL A 184 -17.50 5.34 -0.96
CA VAL A 184 -16.86 4.51 -1.98
C VAL A 184 -15.37 4.78 -1.99
N PHE A 185 -14.60 3.71 -1.78
CA PHE A 185 -13.15 3.75 -1.87
C PHE A 185 -12.66 2.73 -2.90
N VAL A 186 -11.93 3.19 -3.91
CA VAL A 186 -11.35 2.34 -4.95
C VAL A 186 -9.86 2.62 -5.03
N ALA A 187 -9.03 1.63 -4.74
CA ALA A 187 -7.57 1.74 -4.82
C ALA A 187 -6.91 0.41 -5.21
N GLY A 188 -7.42 -0.28 -6.21
CA GLY A 188 -6.77 -1.48 -6.75
C GLY A 188 -5.49 -1.18 -7.53
N ARG A 189 -4.66 -2.21 -7.76
CA ARG A 189 -3.46 -2.13 -8.63
C ARG A 189 -2.45 -1.06 -8.22
N ASN A 190 -2.28 -0.86 -6.91
CA ASN A 190 -1.41 0.19 -6.37
C ASN A 190 -0.17 -0.32 -5.65
N ARG A 191 -0.03 -1.64 -5.45
CA ARG A 191 1.05 -2.23 -4.65
C ARG A 191 1.10 -1.61 -3.24
N LEU A 192 -0.06 -1.52 -2.60
CA LEU A 192 -0.15 -0.98 -1.24
C LEU A 192 0.62 -1.85 -0.24
N GLU A 193 0.66 -3.16 -0.49
CA GLU A 193 1.26 -4.18 0.40
C GLU A 193 0.68 -4.04 1.83
N ASN A 194 1.21 -4.75 2.83
CA ASN A 194 0.63 -4.75 4.18
C ASN A 194 0.62 -3.37 4.82
N ASP A 195 1.77 -2.71 4.81
CA ASP A 195 1.98 -1.43 5.45
C ASP A 195 1.04 -0.32 4.95
N GLY A 196 0.75 -0.30 3.64
CA GLY A 196 -0.20 0.63 3.05
C GLY A 196 -1.64 0.28 3.42
N ALA A 197 -1.98 -1.02 3.43
CA ALA A 197 -3.30 -1.51 3.82
C ALA A 197 -3.61 -1.26 5.30
N ILE A 198 -2.65 -1.50 6.20
CA ILE A 198 -2.77 -1.26 7.64
C ILE A 198 -3.02 0.23 7.91
N ALA A 199 -2.29 1.12 7.25
CA ALA A 199 -2.53 2.56 7.39
C ALA A 199 -3.93 2.95 6.92
N LEU A 200 -4.39 2.41 5.79
CA LEU A 200 -5.75 2.65 5.29
C LEU A 200 -6.82 2.06 6.22
N ALA A 201 -6.57 0.88 6.81
CA ALA A 201 -7.46 0.25 7.78
C ALA A 201 -7.73 1.18 8.97
N GLN A 202 -6.71 1.86 9.51
CA GLN A 202 -6.88 2.86 10.57
C GLN A 202 -7.83 4.00 10.14
N ALA A 203 -7.69 4.49 8.90
CA ALA A 203 -8.57 5.52 8.36
C ALA A 203 -10.02 5.02 8.22
N PHE A 204 -10.21 3.79 7.72
CA PHE A 204 -11.53 3.18 7.53
C PHE A 204 -12.25 2.89 8.84
N GLN A 205 -11.50 2.42 9.85
CA GLN A 205 -12.03 2.20 11.19
C GLN A 205 -12.53 3.50 11.82
N LEU A 206 -11.75 4.58 11.68
CA LEU A 206 -12.11 5.90 12.20
C LEU A 206 -13.37 6.47 11.52
N MET A 207 -13.50 6.32 10.20
CA MET A 207 -14.61 6.90 9.43
C MET A 207 -15.93 6.14 9.57
N GLY A 208 -15.91 4.81 9.66
CA GLY A 208 -17.07 3.96 9.91
C GLY A 208 -18.27 4.13 8.96
N SER A 209 -18.06 4.65 7.74
CA SER A 209 -19.13 5.06 6.82
C SER A 209 -19.05 4.45 5.42
N LEU A 210 -18.11 3.53 5.20
CA LEU A 210 -17.92 2.89 3.90
C LEU A 210 -19.13 2.01 3.52
N GLU A 211 -19.51 2.12 2.26
CA GLU A 211 -20.52 1.31 1.59
C GLU A 211 -19.88 0.39 0.53
N GLU A 212 -18.77 0.81 -0.10
CA GLU A 212 -18.10 0.06 -1.16
C GLU A 212 -16.57 0.20 -1.04
N VAL A 213 -15.87 -0.93 -0.97
CA VAL A 213 -14.40 -0.99 -0.94
C VAL A 213 -13.90 -1.91 -2.05
N HIS A 214 -13.04 -1.36 -2.90
CA HIS A 214 -12.37 -2.08 -3.97
C HIS A 214 -10.86 -1.88 -3.86
N MET A 215 -10.13 -2.90 -3.41
CA MET A 215 -8.67 -2.88 -3.31
C MET A 215 -8.02 -4.11 -3.95
N PRO A 216 -8.43 -4.54 -5.16
CA PRO A 216 -7.85 -5.72 -5.77
C PRO A 216 -6.39 -5.50 -6.19
N GLN A 217 -5.59 -6.57 -6.33
CA GLN A 217 -4.25 -6.50 -6.92
C GLN A 217 -3.30 -5.54 -6.20
N ASN A 218 -3.23 -5.63 -4.86
CA ASN A 218 -2.38 -4.74 -4.07
C ASN A 218 -1.20 -5.45 -3.42
N GLY A 219 -1.07 -6.77 -3.57
CA GLY A 219 -0.04 -7.57 -2.91
C GLY A 219 -0.15 -7.50 -1.38
N ILE A 220 -1.37 -7.35 -0.87
CA ILE A 220 -1.66 -7.37 0.56
C ILE A 220 -1.67 -8.83 0.96
N ASN A 221 -0.91 -9.22 1.99
CA ASN A 221 -0.96 -10.58 2.52
C ASN A 221 -1.66 -10.61 3.91
N HIS A 222 -1.68 -11.77 4.58
CA HIS A 222 -2.58 -12.00 5.72
C HIS A 222 -2.55 -10.95 6.85
N PRO A 223 -1.43 -10.34 7.30
CA PRO A 223 -1.45 -9.29 8.32
C PRO A 223 -2.17 -8.02 7.85
N GLY A 224 -1.97 -7.63 6.58
CA GLY A 224 -2.69 -6.50 6.00
C GLY A 224 -4.17 -6.78 5.79
N VAL A 225 -4.52 -8.02 5.42
CA VAL A 225 -5.92 -8.48 5.31
C VAL A 225 -6.58 -8.48 6.69
N THR A 226 -5.91 -8.98 7.73
CA THR A 226 -6.42 -8.97 9.12
C THR A 226 -6.68 -7.54 9.60
N ALA A 227 -5.77 -6.59 9.34
CA ALA A 227 -6.00 -5.19 9.69
C ALA A 227 -7.23 -4.61 8.96
N LEU A 228 -7.37 -4.89 7.67
CA LEU A 228 -8.57 -4.50 6.91
C LEU A 228 -9.83 -5.14 7.49
N ALA A 229 -9.81 -6.42 7.83
CA ALA A 229 -10.93 -7.14 8.43
C ALA A 229 -11.41 -6.44 9.72
N THR A 230 -10.49 -6.11 10.63
CA THR A 230 -10.79 -5.35 11.86
C THR A 230 -11.44 -3.99 11.55
N ALA A 231 -10.93 -3.27 10.55
CA ALA A 231 -11.51 -1.99 10.15
C ALA A 231 -12.92 -2.14 9.54
N MET A 232 -13.17 -3.19 8.74
CA MET A 232 -14.47 -3.41 8.12
C MET A 232 -15.59 -3.64 9.15
N GLN A 233 -15.29 -4.22 10.32
CA GLN A 233 -16.28 -4.38 11.41
C GLN A 233 -16.95 -3.06 11.83
N HIS A 234 -16.26 -1.94 11.65
CA HIS A 234 -16.72 -0.60 11.99
C HIS A 234 -17.55 0.06 10.88
N ASN A 235 -17.76 -0.64 9.75
CA ASN A 235 -18.46 -0.14 8.57
C ASN A 235 -19.73 -0.99 8.28
N PRO A 236 -20.77 -0.94 9.14
CA PRO A 236 -21.94 -1.85 9.05
C PRO A 236 -22.82 -1.64 7.79
N ASN A 237 -22.62 -0.54 7.08
CA ASN A 237 -23.31 -0.22 5.82
C ASN A 237 -22.59 -0.77 4.58
N LEU A 238 -21.48 -1.49 4.75
CA LEU A 238 -20.72 -2.05 3.64
C LEU A 238 -21.60 -3.00 2.81
N ARG A 239 -21.73 -2.71 1.52
CA ARG A 239 -22.49 -3.45 0.50
C ARG A 239 -21.58 -4.22 -0.43
N ILE A 240 -20.40 -3.69 -0.75
CA ILE A 240 -19.44 -4.31 -1.66
C ILE A 240 -18.06 -4.34 -1.01
N LEU A 241 -17.48 -5.54 -0.93
CA LEU A 241 -16.11 -5.75 -0.50
C LEU A 241 -15.38 -6.58 -1.55
N ASN A 242 -14.45 -5.94 -2.25
CA ASN A 242 -13.63 -6.57 -3.27
C ASN A 242 -12.14 -6.42 -2.90
N LEU A 243 -11.53 -7.55 -2.56
CA LEU A 243 -10.10 -7.68 -2.26
C LEU A 243 -9.42 -8.72 -3.16
N ASN A 244 -10.03 -9.04 -4.30
CA ASN A 244 -9.53 -10.00 -5.29
C ASN A 244 -8.03 -9.84 -5.60
N ASP A 245 -7.31 -10.94 -5.79
CA ASP A 245 -5.87 -10.93 -6.12
C ASP A 245 -5.04 -10.22 -5.03
N ASN A 246 -5.14 -10.76 -3.81
CA ASN A 246 -4.36 -10.45 -2.60
C ASN A 246 -4.25 -11.72 -1.75
N THR A 247 -3.17 -11.94 -1.02
CA THR A 247 -2.86 -13.24 -0.39
C THR A 247 -3.44 -13.38 1.01
N PHE A 248 -4.62 -13.97 1.15
CA PHE A 248 -5.29 -14.12 2.45
C PHE A 248 -4.65 -15.20 3.30
N THR A 249 -4.32 -16.36 2.70
CA THR A 249 -4.12 -17.63 3.43
C THR A 249 -5.33 -18.00 4.29
N ASP A 250 -5.26 -19.12 5.01
CA ASP A 250 -6.30 -19.47 5.99
C ASP A 250 -6.46 -18.39 7.06
N LYS A 251 -5.35 -17.79 7.51
CA LYS A 251 -5.35 -16.76 8.57
C LYS A 251 -6.18 -15.53 8.15
N GLY A 252 -5.96 -15.00 6.95
CA GLY A 252 -6.72 -13.86 6.43
C GLY A 252 -8.17 -14.21 6.11
N GLY A 253 -8.42 -15.43 5.61
CA GLY A 253 -9.78 -15.94 5.39
C GLY A 253 -10.61 -16.00 6.67
N ILE A 254 -10.02 -16.53 7.76
CA ILE A 254 -10.65 -16.60 9.09
C ILE A 254 -10.90 -15.20 9.65
N ALA A 255 -9.93 -14.28 9.53
CA ALA A 255 -10.10 -12.89 9.99
C ALA A 255 -11.25 -12.19 9.24
N MET A 256 -11.36 -12.38 7.93
CA MET A 256 -12.47 -11.85 7.14
C MET A 256 -13.81 -12.50 7.50
N ALA A 257 -13.84 -13.81 7.77
CA ALA A 257 -15.03 -14.50 8.24
C ALA A 257 -15.55 -13.92 9.56
N GLN A 258 -14.65 -13.55 10.49
CA GLN A 258 -15.02 -12.86 11.73
C GLN A 258 -15.59 -11.46 11.46
N ALA A 259 -14.95 -10.69 10.58
CA ALA A 259 -15.43 -9.35 10.24
C ALA A 259 -16.81 -9.36 9.59
N LEU A 260 -17.06 -10.32 8.69
CA LEU A 260 -18.33 -10.48 7.97
C LEU A 260 -19.53 -10.66 8.91
N LYS A 261 -19.35 -11.18 10.13
CA LYS A 261 -20.43 -11.30 11.13
C LYS A 261 -21.09 -9.96 11.48
N HIS A 262 -20.38 -8.85 11.25
CA HIS A 262 -20.85 -7.50 11.52
C HIS A 262 -21.49 -6.82 10.29
N LEU A 263 -21.31 -7.40 9.09
CA LEU A 263 -21.61 -6.77 7.80
C LEU A 263 -22.95 -7.22 7.21
N HIS A 264 -24.04 -6.97 7.92
CA HIS A 264 -25.39 -7.42 7.54
C HIS A 264 -25.91 -6.82 6.22
N SER A 265 -25.32 -5.70 5.77
CA SER A 265 -25.69 -5.01 4.53
C SER A 265 -24.92 -5.51 3.30
N ILE A 266 -24.00 -6.47 3.47
CA ILE A 266 -23.12 -6.92 2.39
C ILE A 266 -23.92 -7.66 1.32
N GLN A 267 -23.68 -7.28 0.07
CA GLN A 267 -24.32 -7.84 -1.13
C GLN A 267 -23.31 -8.53 -2.02
N VAL A 268 -22.06 -8.04 -2.07
CA VAL A 268 -21.02 -8.59 -2.93
C VAL A 268 -19.75 -8.80 -2.12
N ILE A 269 -19.29 -10.04 -2.09
CA ILE A 269 -17.99 -10.44 -1.54
C ILE A 269 -17.17 -10.99 -2.70
N ASN A 270 -16.05 -10.34 -2.99
CA ASN A 270 -15.11 -10.82 -3.99
C ASN A 270 -13.71 -11.00 -3.39
N PHE A 271 -13.40 -12.25 -3.08
CA PHE A 271 -12.09 -12.73 -2.64
C PHE A 271 -11.54 -13.78 -3.60
N GLY A 272 -11.86 -13.67 -4.90
CA GLY A 272 -11.24 -14.55 -5.90
C GLY A 272 -9.73 -14.30 -5.97
N ASP A 273 -8.96 -15.30 -6.37
CA ASP A 273 -7.50 -15.22 -6.49
C ASP A 273 -6.83 -14.76 -5.19
N CYS A 274 -7.41 -15.17 -4.05
CA CYS A 274 -6.93 -14.73 -2.73
C CYS A 274 -6.20 -15.80 -1.92
N LEU A 275 -6.03 -17.02 -2.44
CA LEU A 275 -5.46 -18.13 -1.67
C LEU A 275 -6.15 -18.27 -0.29
N VAL A 276 -7.49 -18.25 -0.28
CA VAL A 276 -8.28 -18.29 0.97
C VAL A 276 -8.09 -19.62 1.70
N ARG A 277 -7.76 -20.68 0.95
CA ARG A 277 -7.49 -22.04 1.42
C ARG A 277 -8.69 -22.68 2.15
N PRO A 278 -8.65 -24.01 2.42
CA PRO A 278 -9.82 -24.73 2.90
C PRO A 278 -10.36 -24.22 4.24
N ALA A 279 -9.51 -23.93 5.22
CA ALA A 279 -9.97 -23.50 6.55
C ALA A 279 -10.56 -22.08 6.50
N GLY A 280 -9.95 -21.18 5.73
CA GLY A 280 -10.51 -19.85 5.47
C GLY A 280 -11.87 -19.92 4.77
N ALA A 281 -12.01 -20.80 3.77
CA ALA A 281 -13.26 -20.96 3.02
C ALA A 281 -14.38 -21.54 3.89
N ILE A 282 -14.08 -22.53 4.74
CA ILE A 282 -15.03 -23.10 5.71
C ILE A 282 -15.48 -22.03 6.71
N ALA A 283 -14.57 -21.22 7.25
CA ALA A 283 -14.95 -20.14 8.17
C ALA A 283 -15.87 -19.11 7.51
N ILE A 284 -15.61 -18.74 6.25
CA ILE A 284 -16.50 -17.86 5.47
C ILE A 284 -17.85 -18.54 5.25
N ALA A 285 -17.88 -19.83 4.91
CA ALA A 285 -19.10 -20.61 4.73
C ALA A 285 -19.96 -20.64 6.00
N GLU A 286 -19.37 -20.83 7.17
CA GLU A 286 -20.08 -20.76 8.46
C GLU A 286 -20.75 -19.40 8.64
N THR A 287 -20.02 -18.29 8.49
CA THR A 287 -20.58 -16.94 8.60
C THR A 287 -21.68 -16.66 7.56
N VAL A 288 -21.49 -17.11 6.32
CA VAL A 288 -22.51 -17.01 5.27
C VAL A 288 -23.75 -17.81 5.66
N SER A 289 -23.61 -19.02 6.19
CA SER A 289 -24.75 -19.86 6.56
C SER A 289 -25.58 -19.26 7.71
N GLU A 290 -24.91 -18.64 8.68
CA GLU A 290 -25.51 -18.03 9.87
C GLU A 290 -26.10 -16.64 9.60
N GLY A 291 -25.54 -15.89 8.64
CA GLY A 291 -25.83 -14.47 8.43
C GLY A 291 -25.99 -14.04 6.97
N LEU A 292 -25.69 -12.77 6.69
CA LEU A 292 -25.62 -12.17 5.35
C LEU A 292 -26.87 -12.38 4.46
N PRO A 293 -28.08 -12.02 4.93
CA PRO A 293 -29.34 -12.42 4.30
C PRO A 293 -29.60 -11.80 2.91
N ILE A 294 -28.88 -10.74 2.56
CA ILE A 294 -29.04 -10.02 1.29
C ILE A 294 -27.83 -10.21 0.35
N LEU A 295 -27.00 -11.22 0.60
CA LEU A 295 -25.87 -11.56 -0.24
C LEU A 295 -26.34 -11.94 -1.65
N LYS A 296 -25.74 -11.29 -2.65
CA LYS A 296 -26.01 -11.48 -4.08
C LYS A 296 -24.87 -12.20 -4.79
N GLU A 297 -23.62 -11.90 -4.44
CA GLU A 297 -22.46 -12.53 -5.04
C GLU A 297 -21.45 -12.95 -3.96
N LEU A 298 -21.03 -14.22 -4.03
CA LEU A 298 -19.87 -14.74 -3.32
C LEU A 298 -18.89 -15.29 -4.36
N ASN A 299 -17.72 -14.66 -4.46
CA ASN A 299 -16.64 -15.12 -5.30
C ASN A 299 -15.44 -15.57 -4.45
N LEU A 300 -15.15 -16.88 -4.51
CA LEU A 300 -14.00 -17.57 -3.94
C LEU A 300 -13.30 -18.43 -5.02
N SER A 301 -13.26 -17.95 -6.26
CA SER A 301 -12.54 -18.61 -7.36
C SER A 301 -11.03 -18.52 -7.16
N PHE A 302 -10.24 -19.49 -7.61
CA PHE A 302 -8.76 -19.45 -7.52
C PHE A 302 -8.27 -19.26 -6.07
N CYS A 303 -8.79 -20.06 -5.15
CA CYS A 303 -8.54 -19.91 -3.72
C CYS A 303 -7.87 -21.14 -3.08
N GLU A 304 -7.42 -22.13 -3.86
CA GLU A 304 -6.87 -23.40 -3.36
C GLU A 304 -7.87 -24.15 -2.44
N ILE A 305 -9.17 -24.06 -2.75
CA ILE A 305 -10.22 -24.70 -1.95
C ILE A 305 -10.37 -26.16 -2.38
N THR A 306 -10.37 -27.08 -1.42
CA THR A 306 -10.59 -28.51 -1.65
C THR A 306 -12.06 -28.86 -1.90
N GLU A 307 -12.32 -30.05 -2.43
CA GLU A 307 -13.69 -30.58 -2.62
C GLU A 307 -14.59 -30.38 -1.38
N GLU A 308 -14.14 -30.84 -0.21
CA GLU A 308 -14.93 -30.79 1.03
C GLU A 308 -15.32 -29.36 1.41
N ALA A 309 -14.35 -28.44 1.34
CA ALA A 309 -14.56 -27.04 1.66
C ALA A 309 -15.49 -26.37 0.63
N ALA A 310 -15.35 -26.67 -0.66
CA ALA A 310 -16.21 -26.13 -1.70
C ALA A 310 -17.68 -26.60 -1.58
N VAL A 311 -17.90 -27.88 -1.25
CA VAL A 311 -19.24 -28.40 -0.95
C VAL A 311 -19.83 -27.70 0.28
N THR A 312 -19.02 -27.42 1.29
CA THR A 312 -19.43 -26.67 2.49
C THR A 312 -19.86 -25.24 2.13
N VAL A 313 -19.09 -24.53 1.30
CA VAL A 313 -19.44 -23.20 0.78
C VAL A 313 -20.76 -23.24 0.01
N ALA A 314 -20.95 -24.24 -0.86
CA ALA A 314 -22.18 -24.39 -1.62
C ALA A 314 -23.40 -24.60 -0.72
N GLN A 315 -23.27 -25.43 0.32
CA GLN A 315 -24.36 -25.66 1.27
C GLN A 315 -24.68 -24.40 2.09
N ALA A 316 -23.69 -23.55 2.38
CA ALA A 316 -23.89 -22.32 3.14
C ALA A 316 -24.82 -21.30 2.44
N VAL A 317 -24.85 -21.30 1.11
CA VAL A 317 -25.68 -20.34 0.35
C VAL A 317 -27.14 -20.76 0.20
N LYS A 318 -27.53 -21.96 0.66
CA LYS A 318 -28.87 -22.53 0.50
C LYS A 318 -30.04 -21.59 0.84
N ASN A 319 -29.88 -20.76 1.86
CA ASN A 319 -30.92 -19.84 2.35
C ASN A 319 -30.67 -18.38 1.93
N LYS A 320 -29.96 -18.16 0.83
CA LYS A 320 -29.66 -16.82 0.29
C LYS A 320 -30.59 -16.53 -0.90
N ASP A 321 -31.80 -16.07 -0.58
CA ASP A 321 -32.86 -15.83 -1.58
C ASP A 321 -32.52 -14.77 -2.64
N GLN A 322 -31.56 -13.89 -2.34
CA GLN A 322 -31.09 -12.85 -3.26
C GLN A 322 -29.79 -13.24 -3.98
N LEU A 323 -29.29 -14.47 -3.80
CA LEU A 323 -28.06 -14.89 -4.45
C LEU A 323 -28.25 -14.93 -5.96
N GLU A 324 -27.39 -14.21 -6.66
CA GLU A 324 -27.31 -14.13 -8.11
C GLU A 324 -26.10 -14.92 -8.64
N LYS A 325 -25.03 -15.06 -7.84
CA LYS A 325 -23.79 -15.72 -8.26
C LYS A 325 -23.01 -16.36 -7.09
N LEU A 326 -22.56 -17.59 -7.29
CA LEU A 326 -21.53 -18.27 -6.49
C LEU A 326 -20.39 -18.69 -7.42
N ASP A 327 -19.19 -18.14 -7.23
CA ASP A 327 -18.02 -18.45 -8.05
C ASP A 327 -17.00 -19.26 -7.27
N LEU A 328 -16.70 -20.46 -7.76
CA LEU A 328 -15.75 -21.42 -7.18
C LEU A 328 -14.80 -21.99 -8.25
N ASN A 329 -14.70 -21.35 -9.42
CA ASN A 329 -13.78 -21.76 -10.50
C ASN A 329 -12.32 -21.77 -10.02
N GLY A 330 -11.42 -22.54 -10.63
CA GLY A 330 -9.99 -22.41 -10.32
C GLY A 330 -9.56 -22.98 -8.96
N ASN A 331 -10.39 -23.80 -8.33
CA ASN A 331 -10.07 -24.43 -7.05
C ASN A 331 -9.55 -25.86 -7.26
N CYS A 332 -9.26 -26.57 -6.16
CA CYS A 332 -8.69 -27.91 -6.19
C CYS A 332 -9.77 -28.97 -5.89
N LEU A 333 -10.77 -29.09 -6.78
CA LEU A 333 -11.94 -29.95 -6.55
C LEU A 333 -11.79 -31.34 -7.18
N GLY A 334 -11.09 -31.45 -8.30
CA GLY A 334 -11.07 -32.65 -9.12
C GLY A 334 -12.40 -32.92 -9.84
N GLU A 335 -12.42 -33.93 -10.70
CA GLU A 335 -13.64 -34.28 -11.48
C GLU A 335 -14.81 -34.68 -10.57
N ASP A 336 -14.52 -35.46 -9.53
CA ASP A 336 -15.50 -35.95 -8.56
C ASP A 336 -16.01 -34.81 -7.67
N GLY A 337 -15.15 -33.93 -7.18
CA GLY A 337 -15.59 -32.76 -6.41
C GLY A 337 -16.37 -31.75 -7.23
N CYS A 338 -15.99 -31.51 -8.49
CA CYS A 338 -16.78 -30.72 -9.43
C CYS A 338 -18.19 -31.30 -9.63
N LYS A 339 -18.30 -32.63 -9.68
CA LYS A 339 -19.59 -33.32 -9.78
C LYS A 339 -20.38 -33.21 -8.47
N ALA A 340 -19.76 -33.43 -7.32
CA ALA A 340 -20.39 -33.30 -6.00
C ALA A 340 -20.94 -31.88 -5.79
N LEU A 341 -20.18 -30.85 -6.19
CA LEU A 341 -20.58 -29.46 -6.14
C LEU A 341 -21.80 -29.19 -7.03
N ARG A 342 -21.82 -29.70 -8.27
CA ARG A 342 -22.98 -29.58 -9.17
C ARG A 342 -24.21 -30.28 -8.61
N ASP A 343 -24.05 -31.50 -8.12
CA ASP A 343 -25.14 -32.30 -7.52
C ASP A 343 -25.71 -31.59 -6.28
N ALA A 344 -24.85 -30.98 -5.45
CA ALA A 344 -25.28 -30.19 -4.29
C ALA A 344 -26.12 -28.97 -4.72
N MET A 345 -25.63 -28.19 -5.69
CA MET A 345 -26.33 -27.02 -6.21
C MET A 345 -27.65 -27.39 -6.90
N GLU A 346 -27.69 -28.50 -7.65
CA GLU A 346 -28.93 -29.04 -8.24
C GLU A 346 -29.93 -29.46 -7.17
N GLY A 347 -29.48 -30.14 -6.11
CA GLY A 347 -30.32 -30.51 -4.96
C GLY A 347 -30.96 -29.32 -4.24
N MET A 348 -30.39 -28.11 -4.38
CA MET A 348 -30.91 -26.85 -3.85
C MET A 348 -31.68 -26.02 -4.89
N ASN A 349 -31.78 -26.47 -6.14
CA ASN A 349 -32.30 -25.73 -7.30
C ASN A 349 -31.54 -24.42 -7.58
N MET A 350 -30.23 -24.40 -7.35
CA MET A 350 -29.34 -23.23 -7.50
C MET A 350 -28.30 -23.40 -8.61
N SER A 351 -28.44 -24.40 -9.49
CA SER A 351 -27.45 -24.73 -10.53
C SER A 351 -27.07 -23.56 -11.44
N GLU A 352 -28.02 -22.68 -11.79
CA GLU A 352 -27.79 -21.52 -12.66
C GLU A 352 -26.98 -20.40 -11.99
N LEU A 353 -26.84 -20.44 -10.66
CA LEU A 353 -26.09 -19.45 -9.88
C LEU A 353 -24.61 -19.80 -9.77
N LEU A 354 -24.25 -21.08 -10.02
CA LEU A 354 -22.87 -21.55 -9.95
C LEU A 354 -22.08 -21.05 -11.17
N GLY A 355 -20.90 -20.46 -10.92
CA GLY A 355 -19.95 -20.07 -11.94
C GLY A 355 -19.40 -21.26 -12.74
N SER A 356 -18.57 -20.95 -13.75
CA SER A 356 -17.84 -21.99 -14.48
C SER A 356 -16.94 -22.79 -13.51
N LEU A 357 -16.71 -24.06 -13.80
CA LEU A 357 -15.70 -24.89 -13.13
C LEU A 357 -14.70 -25.43 -14.16
N SER A 358 -14.44 -24.66 -15.22
CA SER A 358 -13.62 -25.08 -16.36
C SER A 358 -12.13 -25.09 -16.07
N ASP A 359 -11.71 -24.29 -15.10
CA ASP A 359 -10.31 -24.06 -14.77
C ASP A 359 -9.94 -24.74 -13.45
N ASP A 360 -10.68 -25.79 -13.05
CA ASP A 360 -10.34 -26.61 -11.86
C ASP A 360 -8.91 -27.13 -11.96
N GLU A 361 -8.13 -26.92 -10.89
CA GLU A 361 -6.71 -27.26 -10.82
C GLU A 361 -6.48 -28.74 -10.45
N GLY A 362 -7.55 -29.50 -10.17
CA GLY A 362 -7.50 -30.92 -9.85
C GLY A 362 -7.39 -31.21 -8.36
N GLU A 363 -6.97 -32.43 -8.01
CA GLU A 363 -6.67 -32.80 -6.63
C GLU A 363 -5.32 -32.18 -6.22
N PRO A 364 -5.18 -31.65 -4.99
CA PRO A 364 -3.89 -31.17 -4.52
C PRO A 364 -2.87 -32.31 -4.51
N ASP A 365 -1.67 -32.08 -5.04
CA ASP A 365 -0.59 -33.06 -4.98
C ASP A 365 -0.13 -33.22 -3.51
N ASP A 366 -0.08 -34.45 -3.00
CA ASP A 366 0.33 -34.80 -1.62
C ASP A 366 1.78 -34.34 -1.25
N GLU A 367 2.51 -33.71 -2.17
CA GLU A 367 3.92 -33.29 -2.01
C GLU A 367 4.08 -31.80 -1.62
N ASP A 368 3.01 -30.99 -1.61
CA ASP A 368 3.07 -29.54 -1.33
C ASP A 368 2.69 -29.16 0.13
N GLU A 369 2.55 -30.12 1.05
CA GLU A 369 2.23 -29.86 2.47
C GLU A 369 3.42 -29.29 3.29
N ASP A 370 4.63 -29.22 2.73
CA ASP A 370 5.83 -28.79 3.44
C ASP A 370 6.49 -27.59 2.71
N GLU A 371 6.20 -26.33 3.07
CA GLU A 371 7.23 -25.23 3.06
C GLU A 371 6.81 -23.81 3.54
N ASP A 372 5.59 -23.52 4.02
CA ASP A 372 5.21 -22.13 4.42
C ASP A 372 4.81 -21.92 5.89
N GLU A 373 5.31 -22.75 6.82
CA GLU A 373 5.40 -22.38 8.24
C GLU A 373 6.79 -21.79 8.54
N GLU A 374 7.12 -20.63 7.96
CA GLU A 374 8.08 -19.76 8.64
C GLU A 374 7.35 -19.09 9.80
N ASP A 375 7.73 -19.51 11.01
CA ASP A 375 7.42 -18.94 12.32
C ASP A 375 7.49 -17.39 12.32
N ASP A 376 6.39 -16.71 12.06
CA ASP A 376 6.17 -15.33 12.54
C ASP A 376 5.66 -15.41 13.99
N ASP A 377 6.56 -15.83 14.88
CA ASP A 377 6.39 -15.93 16.33
C ASP A 377 6.84 -14.62 17.02
N ASP A 378 6.42 -13.47 16.46
CA ASP A 378 6.52 -12.16 17.12
C ASP A 378 5.10 -11.66 17.43
N GLU A 379 4.39 -12.37 18.32
CA GLU A 379 3.29 -11.79 19.08
C GLU A 379 3.87 -10.73 20.03
N GLU A 380 3.91 -9.47 19.62
CA GLU A 380 3.95 -8.37 20.60
C GLU A 380 2.53 -8.20 21.15
N ASP A 381 2.35 -8.68 22.39
CA ASP A 381 1.23 -8.38 23.28
C ASP A 381 0.89 -6.88 23.21
N VAL A 382 -0.26 -6.56 22.61
CA VAL A 382 -0.86 -5.23 22.72
C VAL A 382 -1.57 -5.18 24.07
N ASP A 383 -0.83 -4.76 25.11
CA ASP A 383 -1.45 -4.36 26.37
C ASP A 383 -2.31 -3.11 26.13
N GLU A 384 -3.62 -3.33 26.12
CA GLU A 384 -4.66 -2.32 26.11
C GLU A 384 -4.80 -1.67 27.51
N GLU A 385 -3.92 -0.76 27.94
CA GLU A 385 -4.30 0.17 29.02
C GLU A 385 -3.66 1.58 28.87
N GLU A 386 -4.55 2.58 28.91
CA GLU A 386 -4.34 4.01 29.23
C GLU A 386 -3.93 4.99 28.11
N ILE A 387 -4.99 5.58 27.54
CA ILE A 387 -5.10 6.95 27.01
C ILE A 387 -5.07 7.94 28.20
N GLU A 388 -4.62 9.18 27.93
CA GLU A 388 -4.46 10.38 28.81
C GLU A 388 -3.00 10.51 29.31
N GLU A 389 -2.24 11.60 29.11
CA GLU A 389 -2.55 13.03 29.14
C GLU A 389 -1.66 13.83 28.15
N GLU A 390 -2.18 14.99 27.72
CA GLU A 390 -1.49 16.00 26.92
C GLU A 390 -0.60 16.93 27.79
N GLU A 391 0.24 17.71 27.08
CA GLU A 391 0.81 19.04 27.43
C GLU A 391 2.24 19.14 27.99
N GLU A 392 3.05 19.88 27.20
CA GLU A 392 4.10 20.85 27.59
C GLU A 392 5.36 20.29 28.30
N GLU A 393 6.60 20.69 28.04
CA GLU A 393 7.15 22.01 27.73
C GLU A 393 8.62 21.87 27.27
N GLU A 394 9.20 22.99 26.87
CA GLU A 394 10.54 23.21 26.29
C GLU A 394 11.72 23.09 27.28
N GLU A 395 12.92 23.09 26.68
CA GLU A 395 14.18 23.70 27.17
C GLU A 395 15.15 22.94 28.12
N GLU A 396 16.39 22.86 27.59
CA GLU A 396 17.69 23.12 28.23
C GLU A 396 18.50 22.03 28.93
N GLU A 397 19.81 22.33 28.90
CA GLU A 397 20.99 21.49 28.95
C GLU A 397 21.54 21.31 30.38
N GLU A 398 22.54 20.43 30.51
CA GLU A 398 23.56 20.40 31.59
C GLU A 398 23.03 19.98 33.00
N GLU A 399 23.69 19.20 33.86
CA GLU A 399 25.05 18.71 34.01
C GLU A 399 25.04 17.57 35.07
N GLU A 400 26.08 16.73 35.02
CA GLU A 400 26.80 16.08 36.14
C GLU A 400 26.13 15.15 37.20
N GLU A 401 26.64 13.92 37.16
CA GLU A 401 27.30 13.13 38.22
C GLU A 401 26.70 12.98 39.64
N GLU A 402 26.55 11.68 39.99
CA GLU A 402 26.96 11.00 41.23
C GLU A 402 26.65 11.66 42.59
N ASP A 403 25.81 11.03 43.42
CA ASP A 403 26.37 10.21 44.51
C ASP A 403 25.33 9.33 45.24
N GLU A 404 25.87 8.28 45.86
CA GLU A 404 25.28 7.10 46.48
C GLU A 404 24.22 7.30 47.61
N SER A 405 23.27 6.36 47.74
CA SER A 405 23.32 5.31 48.79
C SER A 405 21.98 4.60 49.10
N GLY A 406 21.98 3.27 48.96
CA GLY A 406 21.67 2.39 50.11
C GLY A 406 20.25 1.82 50.34
N VAL A 407 20.13 0.52 50.02
CA VAL A 407 19.56 -0.57 50.86
C VAL A 407 18.06 -0.93 50.73
N ASN A 408 17.71 -2.03 50.03
CA ASN A 408 17.43 -3.37 50.62
C ASN A 408 16.93 -4.46 49.62
N LYS A 409 17.70 -5.57 49.59
CA LYS A 409 17.39 -7.02 49.39
C LYS A 409 16.00 -7.47 48.86
N PHE A 410 15.99 -8.37 47.86
CA PHE A 410 15.93 -9.84 48.06
C PHE A 410 16.24 -10.62 46.75
N SER A 411 16.67 -11.88 46.94
CA SER A 411 17.53 -12.72 46.09
C SER A 411 16.88 -13.48 44.92
N THR A 412 17.66 -13.77 43.87
CA THR A 412 17.84 -15.09 43.21
C THR A 412 19.10 -15.05 42.31
N PRO A 413 19.76 -16.19 42.01
CA PRO A 413 21.18 -16.21 41.60
C PRO A 413 21.39 -15.71 40.16
N PRO A 414 22.49 -14.99 39.86
CA PRO A 414 22.80 -14.64 38.49
C PRO A 414 23.20 -15.92 37.74
N SER A 415 22.35 -16.34 36.82
CA SER A 415 22.78 -17.09 35.65
C SER A 415 23.98 -16.36 35.05
N ALA A 416 25.03 -17.10 34.72
CA ALA A 416 26.27 -16.57 34.16
C ALA A 416 25.97 -15.54 33.05
N PRO A 417 26.74 -14.44 32.93
CA PRO A 417 26.53 -13.49 31.84
C PRO A 417 26.66 -14.26 30.53
N ARG A 418 25.54 -14.36 29.79
CA ARG A 418 25.56 -14.92 28.44
C ARG A 418 26.63 -14.15 27.65
N PRO A 419 27.49 -14.83 26.88
CA PRO A 419 28.46 -14.13 26.04
C PRO A 419 27.70 -13.12 25.18
N PRO A 420 28.27 -11.93 24.95
CA PRO A 420 27.58 -10.91 24.17
C PRO A 420 27.29 -11.48 22.79
N ASP A 421 26.03 -11.35 22.36
CA ASP A 421 25.49 -12.09 21.22
C ASP A 421 26.06 -11.54 19.89
N VAL A 422 27.21 -12.09 19.50
CA VAL A 422 27.85 -11.83 18.21
C VAL A 422 26.92 -12.21 17.07
N SER A 423 26.07 -13.24 17.23
CA SER A 423 25.13 -13.68 16.21
C SER A 423 24.05 -12.61 15.94
N SER A 424 23.49 -12.02 16.99
CA SER A 424 22.53 -10.91 16.87
C SER A 424 23.12 -9.66 16.23
N PHE A 425 24.40 -9.35 16.52
CA PHE A 425 25.10 -8.25 15.83
C PHE A 425 25.37 -8.56 14.35
N LEU A 426 25.81 -9.78 14.02
CA LEU A 426 26.12 -10.19 12.64
C LEU A 426 24.86 -10.23 11.76
N SER A 427 23.72 -10.60 12.34
CA SER A 427 22.42 -10.65 11.66
C SER A 427 21.82 -9.25 11.46
N PHE A 428 21.94 -8.37 12.47
CA PHE A 428 21.39 -7.01 12.43
C PHE A 428 22.34 -5.99 13.10
N PRO A 429 23.31 -5.43 12.36
CA PRO A 429 24.32 -4.54 12.92
C PRO A 429 23.73 -3.19 13.37
N SER A 430 23.97 -2.79 14.62
CA SER A 430 23.67 -1.44 15.13
C SER A 430 24.75 -0.96 16.13
N PRO A 431 24.87 0.36 16.36
CA PRO A 431 25.83 0.93 17.32
C PRO A 431 25.66 0.35 18.74
N ASP A 432 24.41 0.22 19.21
CA ASP A 432 24.11 -0.32 20.54
C ASP A 432 24.51 -1.78 20.69
N LYS A 433 24.30 -2.60 19.64
CA LYS A 433 24.72 -4.00 19.62
C LYS A 433 26.23 -4.15 19.57
N LEU A 434 26.94 -3.27 18.85
CA LEU A 434 28.41 -3.24 18.81
C LEU A 434 29.02 -2.81 20.17
N LEU A 435 28.38 -1.88 20.88
CA LEU A 435 28.79 -1.47 22.23
C LEU A 435 28.59 -2.60 23.24
N LYS A 436 27.48 -3.36 23.13
CA LYS A 436 27.19 -4.55 23.97
C LYS A 436 28.23 -5.67 23.81
N LEU A 437 29.03 -5.70 22.74
CA LEU A 437 30.17 -6.64 22.57
C LEU A 437 31.41 -6.31 23.43
N GLY A 438 31.44 -5.14 24.08
CA GLY A 438 32.48 -4.75 25.03
C GLY A 438 33.88 -4.54 24.44
N ALA A 439 34.89 -4.42 25.30
CA ALA A 439 36.27 -4.07 24.93
C ALA A 439 36.97 -5.12 24.03
N LYS A 440 36.45 -6.35 23.95
CA LYS A 440 36.99 -7.45 23.14
C LYS A 440 36.28 -7.65 21.80
N ARG A 441 35.37 -6.74 21.43
CA ARG A 441 34.57 -6.79 20.19
C ARG A 441 35.37 -7.09 18.91
N ALA A 442 36.56 -6.50 18.76
CA ALA A 442 37.42 -6.73 17.60
C ALA A 442 37.87 -8.21 17.50
N LEU A 443 38.26 -8.79 18.63
CA LEU A 443 38.73 -10.18 18.75
C LEU A 443 37.59 -11.19 18.57
N LEU A 444 36.37 -10.86 19.02
CA LEU A 444 35.18 -11.70 18.90
C LEU A 444 34.65 -11.79 17.47
N ILE A 445 34.71 -10.68 16.72
CA ILE A 445 34.31 -10.63 15.31
C ILE A 445 35.40 -11.27 14.42
N GLU A 446 36.68 -11.13 14.79
CA GLU A 446 37.81 -11.75 14.05
C GLU A 446 37.80 -13.28 14.03
N GLN A 447 37.09 -13.93 14.95
CA GLN A 447 36.99 -15.40 15.06
C GLN A 447 35.90 -16.01 14.19
N GLN A 448 35.12 -15.22 13.45
CA GLN A 448 34.00 -15.67 12.61
C GLN A 448 34.31 -15.40 11.12
N PRO A 449 34.80 -16.39 10.35
CA PRO A 449 35.26 -16.19 8.98
C PRO A 449 34.15 -16.02 7.92
N GLU A 450 32.89 -16.32 8.27
CA GLU A 450 31.79 -16.44 7.29
C GLU A 450 30.98 -15.14 7.07
N ILE A 451 31.10 -14.11 7.92
CA ILE A 451 30.23 -12.92 7.82
C ILE A 451 31.05 -11.63 7.97
N VAL A 452 31.84 -11.32 6.93
CA VAL A 452 32.50 -10.02 6.74
C VAL A 452 31.67 -9.11 5.81
N TYR A 453 30.54 -9.62 5.29
CA TYR A 453 29.78 -9.00 4.21
C TYR A 453 28.75 -7.95 4.68
N SER A 454 28.15 -8.09 5.87
CA SER A 454 27.07 -7.21 6.36
C SER A 454 27.50 -6.15 7.39
N ALA A 455 28.58 -6.38 8.15
CA ALA A 455 28.96 -5.55 9.29
C ALA A 455 29.71 -4.25 8.92
N SER A 456 30.18 -4.13 7.68
CA SER A 456 31.16 -3.10 7.28
C SER A 456 30.56 -1.71 7.00
N LEU A 457 29.22 -1.57 6.90
CA LEU A 457 28.60 -0.33 6.41
C LEU A 457 27.45 0.24 7.27
N LYS A 458 27.23 -0.26 8.49
CA LYS A 458 26.16 0.26 9.38
C LYS A 458 26.62 0.87 10.70
N SER A 459 27.92 0.99 10.96
CA SER A 459 28.44 1.54 12.22
C SER A 459 29.41 2.69 11.99
N ILE A 460 28.93 3.85 11.50
CA ILE A 460 29.68 5.11 11.57
C ILE A 460 28.74 6.26 11.97
N LYS A 461 28.44 6.34 13.27
CA LYS A 461 28.07 7.60 13.91
C LYS A 461 28.82 7.67 15.25
N GLN A 462 29.64 8.72 15.38
CA GLN A 462 30.67 8.98 16.41
C GLN A 462 31.93 8.11 16.34
N TYR A 463 33.11 8.74 16.48
CA TYR A 463 34.49 8.19 16.41
C TYR A 463 35.14 8.05 15.02
N PHE A 464 35.42 9.19 14.38
CA PHE A 464 36.09 9.30 13.08
C PHE A 464 37.45 8.55 12.99
N ASN A 465 38.34 8.68 13.99
CA ASN A 465 39.67 8.04 13.94
C ASN A 465 39.61 6.53 14.21
N SER A 466 38.65 6.06 15.00
CA SER A 466 38.45 4.64 15.29
C SER A 466 37.77 3.90 14.12
N ALA A 467 36.90 4.58 13.36
CA ALA A 467 36.25 4.00 12.19
C ALA A 467 37.21 3.82 11.00
N VAL A 468 38.14 4.75 10.78
CA VAL A 468 39.16 4.65 9.71
C VAL A 468 40.14 3.51 10.00
N SER A 469 40.69 3.44 11.21
CA SER A 469 41.60 2.36 11.61
C SER A 469 40.93 0.98 11.60
N PHE A 470 39.65 0.91 11.97
CA PHE A 470 38.84 -0.30 11.87
C PHE A 470 38.62 -0.72 10.41
N SER A 471 38.25 0.22 9.54
CA SER A 471 38.04 -0.03 8.11
C SER A 471 39.32 -0.52 7.43
N ASP A 472 40.48 0.07 7.79
CA ASP A 472 41.79 -0.38 7.31
C ASP A 472 42.11 -1.81 7.72
N GLY A 473 41.92 -2.15 9.00
CA GLY A 473 42.18 -3.52 9.49
C GLY A 473 41.32 -4.56 8.78
N LEU A 474 40.04 -4.25 8.61
CA LEU A 474 39.07 -5.15 7.99
C LEU A 474 39.33 -5.33 6.48
N LEU A 475 39.47 -4.22 5.74
CA LEU A 475 39.65 -4.29 4.29
C LEU A 475 41.04 -4.81 3.92
N LYS A 476 42.08 -4.50 4.69
CA LYS A 476 43.40 -5.10 4.49
C LYS A 476 43.35 -6.61 4.63
N LYS A 477 42.66 -7.13 5.65
CA LYS A 477 42.49 -8.58 5.83
C LYS A 477 41.65 -9.19 4.70
N ALA A 478 40.57 -8.54 4.31
CA ALA A 478 39.72 -8.98 3.21
C ALA A 478 40.50 -9.07 1.89
N PHE A 479 41.12 -7.99 1.43
CA PHE A 479 41.85 -7.97 0.16
C PHE A 479 43.14 -8.79 0.14
N THR A 480 43.70 -9.14 1.31
CA THR A 480 44.84 -10.07 1.40
C THR A 480 44.42 -11.53 1.54
N THR A 481 43.12 -11.83 1.70
CA THR A 481 42.59 -13.19 1.77
C THR A 481 42.37 -13.75 0.37
N PRO A 482 42.99 -14.89 -0.02
CA PRO A 482 42.92 -15.41 -1.39
C PRO A 482 41.52 -15.75 -1.91
N SER A 483 40.58 -16.08 -1.03
CA SER A 483 39.19 -16.38 -1.37
C SER A 483 38.30 -15.13 -1.51
N PHE A 484 38.82 -13.94 -1.22
CA PHE A 484 38.02 -12.73 -1.22
C PHE A 484 37.72 -12.24 -2.65
N GLN A 485 36.42 -12.12 -2.95
CA GLN A 485 35.95 -11.68 -4.25
C GLN A 485 35.87 -10.15 -4.33
N GLY A 486 37.00 -9.50 -4.59
CA GLY A 486 37.08 -8.03 -4.66
C GLY A 486 36.11 -7.37 -5.64
N TYR A 487 35.82 -8.01 -6.78
CA TYR A 487 34.84 -7.51 -7.77
C TYR A 487 33.40 -7.53 -7.26
N SER A 488 33.03 -8.58 -6.51
CA SER A 488 31.73 -8.70 -5.87
C SER A 488 31.57 -7.61 -4.79
N PHE A 489 32.62 -7.39 -3.99
CA PHE A 489 32.65 -6.30 -3.01
C PHE A 489 32.43 -4.92 -3.63
N VAL A 490 33.13 -4.58 -4.70
CA VAL A 490 32.97 -3.26 -5.36
C VAL A 490 31.57 -3.12 -5.95
N SER A 491 31.01 -4.17 -6.53
CA SER A 491 29.65 -4.16 -7.08
C SER A 491 28.61 -3.91 -5.98
N SER A 492 28.72 -4.63 -4.86
CA SER A 492 27.87 -4.45 -3.68
C SER A 492 28.02 -3.04 -3.09
N LEU A 493 29.25 -2.50 -3.05
CA LEU A 493 29.49 -1.14 -2.59
C LEU A 493 28.81 -0.10 -3.50
N LEU A 494 28.88 -0.26 -4.83
CA LEU A 494 28.20 0.63 -5.77
C LEU A 494 26.67 0.56 -5.63
N VAL A 495 26.11 -0.62 -5.37
CA VAL A 495 24.68 -0.81 -5.06
C VAL A 495 24.31 -0.05 -3.79
N LEU A 496 25.09 -0.23 -2.72
CA LEU A 496 24.81 0.39 -1.42
C LEU A 496 24.98 1.92 -1.46
N LEU A 497 25.90 2.44 -2.28
CA LEU A 497 26.03 3.86 -2.55
C LEU A 497 24.93 4.42 -3.48
N GLY A 498 24.07 3.57 -4.02
CA GLY A 498 22.98 3.97 -4.94
C GLY A 498 23.46 4.30 -6.36
N LEU A 499 24.68 3.90 -6.72
CA LEU A 499 25.29 4.20 -8.02
C LEU A 499 24.90 3.18 -9.10
N ILE A 500 24.52 1.96 -8.70
CA ILE A 500 23.97 0.92 -9.59
C ILE A 500 22.78 0.21 -8.92
N LYS A 501 21.93 -0.45 -9.71
CA LYS A 501 20.78 -1.23 -9.20
C LYS A 501 21.20 -2.63 -8.77
N SER A 502 20.61 -3.12 -7.68
CA SER A 502 20.76 -4.51 -7.22
C SER A 502 19.85 -5.44 -8.01
N GLU A 503 20.34 -6.64 -8.33
CA GLU A 503 19.51 -7.76 -8.81
C GLU A 503 18.71 -8.38 -7.65
N ASP A 504 19.29 -8.44 -6.46
CA ASP A 504 18.71 -9.03 -5.24
C ASP A 504 17.88 -8.02 -4.41
N LYS A 505 17.35 -6.96 -5.04
CA LYS A 505 16.53 -5.92 -4.40
C LYS A 505 17.17 -5.24 -3.17
N VAL A 506 18.50 -5.27 -3.04
CA VAL A 506 19.22 -4.58 -1.95
C VAL A 506 19.02 -3.06 -2.07
N LYS A 507 18.51 -2.45 -1.00
CA LYS A 507 18.25 -1.01 -0.94
C LYS A 507 19.56 -0.23 -0.67
N PRO A 508 19.78 0.92 -1.34
CA PRO A 508 20.87 1.83 -1.01
C PRO A 508 20.81 2.27 0.46
N VAL A 509 21.97 2.53 1.06
CA VAL A 509 22.05 3.06 2.43
C VAL A 509 22.14 4.58 2.42
N LEU A 510 21.71 5.23 3.51
CA LEU A 510 21.89 6.67 3.68
C LEU A 510 23.39 7.00 3.84
N VAL A 511 23.99 7.55 2.78
CA VAL A 511 25.40 7.92 2.77
C VAL A 511 25.63 9.22 3.54
N VAL A 512 26.12 9.12 4.78
CA VAL A 512 26.62 10.29 5.54
C VAL A 512 28.10 10.60 5.22
N PRO A 513 28.60 11.84 5.43
CA PRO A 513 29.96 12.25 5.07
C PRO A 513 31.10 11.35 5.60
N GLY A 514 30.92 10.76 6.78
CA GLY A 514 31.91 9.85 7.37
C GLY A 514 32.17 8.58 6.52
N HIS A 515 31.16 8.07 5.82
CA HIS A 515 31.33 6.92 4.92
C HIS A 515 32.22 7.27 3.73
N LEU A 516 32.01 8.44 3.13
CA LEU A 516 32.79 8.90 1.98
C LEU A 516 34.23 9.22 2.38
N GLN A 517 34.45 9.79 3.56
CA GLN A 517 35.79 10.05 4.09
C GLN A 517 36.54 8.75 4.42
N ALA A 518 35.87 7.75 4.99
CA ALA A 518 36.46 6.43 5.22
C ALA A 518 36.78 5.74 3.88
N LEU A 519 35.86 5.80 2.91
CA LEU A 519 36.09 5.27 1.57
C LEU A 519 37.27 5.95 0.88
N GLU A 520 37.34 7.29 0.94
CA GLU A 520 38.45 8.09 0.39
C GLU A 520 39.81 7.72 1.03
N HIS A 521 39.83 7.38 2.32
CA HIS A 521 41.03 6.91 2.99
C HIS A 521 41.46 5.51 2.53
N VAL A 522 40.55 4.54 2.52
CA VAL A 522 40.89 3.13 2.25
C VAL A 522 41.29 2.89 0.79
N VAL A 523 40.71 3.63 -0.16
CA VAL A 523 41.09 3.52 -1.59
C VAL A 523 42.49 4.06 -1.88
N ARG A 524 43.08 4.85 -0.97
CA ARG A 524 44.46 5.35 -1.06
C ARG A 524 45.49 4.39 -0.48
N GLN A 525 45.06 3.31 0.17
CA GLN A 525 45.97 2.36 0.81
C GLN A 525 46.52 1.33 -0.18
N ASP A 526 47.69 0.78 0.17
CA ASP A 526 48.44 -0.16 -0.68
C ASP A 526 47.76 -1.52 -0.87
N TYR A 527 46.90 -1.92 0.07
CA TYR A 527 46.14 -3.17 0.02
C TYR A 527 44.90 -3.09 -0.89
N PHE A 528 44.46 -1.89 -1.28
CA PHE A 528 43.25 -1.72 -2.07
C PHE A 528 43.57 -1.88 -3.58
N PRO A 529 42.92 -2.80 -4.31
CA PRO A 529 43.27 -3.07 -5.72
C PRO A 529 43.05 -1.84 -6.61
N LYS A 530 44.06 -1.51 -7.43
CA LYS A 530 44.03 -0.33 -8.31
C LYS A 530 42.89 -0.37 -9.33
N GLU A 531 42.55 -1.57 -9.79
CA GLU A 531 41.45 -1.81 -10.72
C GLU A 531 40.10 -1.46 -10.08
N SER A 532 39.94 -1.73 -8.78
CA SER A 532 38.73 -1.39 -8.03
C SER A 532 38.60 0.12 -7.80
N VAL A 533 39.72 0.81 -7.56
CA VAL A 533 39.75 2.27 -7.46
C VAL A 533 39.30 2.92 -8.77
N ALA A 534 39.80 2.46 -9.92
CA ALA A 534 39.42 2.99 -11.23
C ALA A 534 37.92 2.84 -11.51
N VAL A 535 37.29 1.73 -11.08
CA VAL A 535 35.85 1.53 -11.20
C VAL A 535 35.08 2.51 -10.31
N LEU A 536 35.46 2.65 -9.04
CA LEU A 536 34.81 3.59 -8.12
C LEU A 536 34.90 5.04 -8.62
N GLU A 537 36.07 5.47 -9.10
CA GLU A 537 36.26 6.80 -9.69
C GLU A 537 35.37 7.04 -10.91
N ALA A 538 35.17 6.02 -11.77
CA ALA A 538 34.32 6.14 -12.95
C ALA A 538 32.83 6.35 -12.61
N PHE A 539 32.35 5.79 -11.50
CA PHE A 539 30.97 5.94 -11.05
C PHE A 539 30.74 7.15 -10.15
N MET A 540 31.73 7.56 -9.35
CA MET A 540 31.61 8.72 -8.46
C MET A 540 31.94 10.07 -9.13
N SER A 541 32.48 10.07 -10.34
CA SER A 541 32.75 11.30 -11.14
C SER A 541 31.56 11.75 -11.99
N ARG A 542 30.43 11.05 -11.94
CA ARG A 542 29.15 11.40 -12.55
C ARG A 542 28.22 11.97 -11.50
#